data_AF-A0A8S4QJ91-F1
#
_entry.id   AF-A0A8S4QJ91-F1
#
_cell.length_a   1.000
_cell.length_b   1.000
_cell.length_c   1.000
_cell.angle_alpha   90.00
_cell.angle_beta   90.00
_cell.angle_gamma   90.00
#
_symmetry.space_group_name_H-M   'P 1'
#
loop_
_entity.id
_entity.type
_entity.pdbx_description
1 polymer ?
#
loop_
_entity_poly.entity_id
_entity_poly.type
_entity_poly.pdbx_seq_one_letter_code
_entity_poly.pdbx_strand_id
1 'polypeptide(L)'
;AMVAHGRVQLLAHPLSQKYLQMKWNSYGKYFHLANLLFYCIFLAFVTLHAYLQMLKPYNASNTIYDDVASGNSTNSTWQNIDPKTQFESWIALYTSTVAILIYNFIGLIREMCNIKEQKCHYIMDPSNFVSWMLYISSVLMVLPCIYPIYDNIQYSAASITVFLSWFNLLLLLQRFDQVGIYVVMFLEILQTLIKVLMVFSILIIAFGLSFYVLMSKVGHALMVFIAILH
;
A
#
# COMPACT_ATOMS: atom_id res chain seq x y z
N ALA A 1 -30.41 -13.31 14.82
CA ALA A 1 -31.85 -13.66 14.79
C ALA A 1 -32.64 -12.90 13.72
N MET A 2 -32.71 -11.56 13.70
CA MET A 2 -33.55 -10.84 12.72
C MET A 2 -32.99 -10.80 11.28
N VAL A 3 -31.67 -10.58 11.12
CA VAL A 3 -31.00 -10.60 9.79
C VAL A 3 -31.03 -12.00 9.18
N ALA A 4 -30.85 -13.04 10.01
CA ALA A 4 -30.91 -14.45 9.59
C ALA A 4 -32.30 -14.93 9.13
N HIS A 5 -33.36 -14.15 9.36
CA HIS A 5 -34.73 -14.46 8.96
C HIS A 5 -35.31 -13.47 7.94
N GLY A 6 -34.48 -12.63 7.32
CA GLY A 6 -34.90 -11.74 6.22
C GLY A 6 -35.94 -10.67 6.60
N ARG A 7 -36.14 -10.38 7.90
CA ARG A 7 -37.17 -9.43 8.37
C ARG A 7 -36.66 -7.99 8.33
N VAL A 8 -36.39 -7.47 7.14
CA VAL A 8 -35.86 -6.10 6.91
C VAL A 8 -36.79 -5.02 7.49
N GLN A 9 -38.11 -5.26 7.49
CA GLN A 9 -39.10 -4.34 8.05
C GLN A 9 -39.01 -4.15 9.58
N LEU A 10 -38.55 -5.18 10.32
CA LEU A 10 -38.35 -5.08 11.78
C LEU A 10 -37.03 -4.38 12.14
N LEU A 11 -36.04 -4.38 11.25
CA LEU A 11 -34.79 -3.61 11.35
C LEU A 11 -34.98 -2.12 10.99
N ALA A 12 -35.98 -1.81 10.16
CA ALA A 12 -36.38 -0.44 9.86
C ALA A 12 -37.28 0.17 10.96
N HIS A 13 -37.71 -0.62 11.94
CA HIS A 13 -38.59 -0.13 12.99
C HIS A 13 -37.86 0.93 13.84
N PRO A 14 -38.48 2.10 14.13
CA PRO A 14 -37.82 3.23 14.81
C PRO A 14 -37.20 2.86 16.16
N LEU A 15 -37.77 1.91 16.91
CA LEU A 15 -37.17 1.38 18.15
C LEU A 15 -35.85 0.63 17.90
N SER A 16 -35.76 -0.17 16.84
CA SER A 16 -34.55 -0.94 16.51
C SER A 16 -33.45 -0.04 15.96
N GLN A 17 -33.80 0.95 15.14
CA GLN A 17 -32.88 1.97 14.64
C GLN A 17 -32.36 2.84 15.78
N LYS A 18 -33.23 3.31 16.69
CA LYS A 18 -32.82 4.08 17.87
C LYS A 18 -31.92 3.27 18.79
N TYR A 19 -32.21 1.97 18.99
CA TYR A 19 -31.34 1.08 19.75
C TYR A 19 -29.96 0.88 19.10
N LEU A 20 -29.91 0.62 17.78
CA LEU A 20 -28.65 0.51 17.02
C LEU A 20 -27.85 1.82 17.05
N GLN A 21 -28.51 2.95 16.86
CA GLN A 21 -27.89 4.28 16.91
C GLN A 21 -27.37 4.60 18.32
N MET A 22 -28.10 4.22 19.37
CA MET A 22 -27.66 4.41 20.76
C MET A 22 -26.45 3.52 21.07
N LYS A 23 -26.44 2.26 20.63
CA LYS A 23 -25.30 1.34 20.82
C LYS A 23 -24.07 1.77 20.02
N TRP A 24 -24.27 2.22 18.78
CA TRP A 24 -23.20 2.77 17.93
C TRP A 24 -22.61 4.05 18.50
N ASN A 25 -23.46 5.00 18.92
CA ASN A 25 -23.00 6.28 19.47
C ASN A 25 -22.38 6.14 20.87
N SER A 26 -22.78 5.13 21.64
CA SER A 26 -22.22 4.90 22.97
C SER A 26 -20.85 4.21 22.93
N TYR A 27 -20.67 3.16 22.11
CA TYR A 27 -19.43 2.35 22.13
C TYR A 27 -18.83 2.06 20.75
N GLY A 28 -19.66 1.80 19.74
CA GLY A 28 -19.19 1.38 18.42
C GLY A 28 -18.30 2.43 17.74
N LYS A 29 -18.76 3.69 17.72
CA LYS A 29 -18.06 4.79 17.06
C LYS A 29 -16.68 5.05 17.66
N TYR A 30 -16.56 5.06 18.99
CA TYR A 30 -15.28 5.31 19.67
C TYR A 30 -14.28 4.16 19.46
N PHE A 31 -14.74 2.91 19.51
CA PHE A 31 -13.88 1.76 19.23
C PHE A 31 -13.36 1.77 17.79
N HIS A 32 -14.23 2.04 16.81
CA HIS A 32 -13.83 2.16 15.41
C HIS A 32 -12.90 3.34 15.16
N LEU A 33 -13.16 4.49 15.80
CA LEU A 33 -12.28 5.66 15.71
C LEU A 33 -10.90 5.38 16.32
N ALA A 34 -10.83 4.71 17.46
CA ALA A 34 -9.56 4.32 18.08
C ALA A 34 -8.76 3.38 17.18
N ASN A 35 -9.42 2.38 16.57
CA ASN A 35 -8.77 1.48 15.60
C ASN A 35 -8.27 2.25 14.36
N LEU A 36 -9.06 3.21 13.85
CA LEU A 36 -8.64 4.08 12.76
C LEU A 36 -7.42 4.92 13.16
N LEU A 37 -7.42 5.53 14.34
CA LEU A 37 -6.30 6.34 14.84
C LEU A 37 -5.03 5.49 14.98
N PHE A 38 -5.13 4.29 15.55
CA PHE A 38 -4.00 3.38 15.66
C PHE A 38 -3.45 2.98 14.28
N TYR A 39 -4.33 2.77 13.30
CA TYR A 39 -3.94 2.54 11.91
C TYR A 39 -3.27 3.78 11.27
N CYS A 40 -3.78 4.99 11.51
CA CYS A 40 -3.18 6.22 11.00
C CYS A 40 -1.78 6.46 11.57
N ILE A 41 -1.54 6.11 12.84
CA ILE A 41 -0.19 6.15 13.44
C ILE A 41 0.75 5.20 12.69
N PHE A 42 0.32 3.97 12.44
CA PHE A 42 1.09 3.02 11.62
C PHE A 42 1.36 3.56 10.21
N LEU A 43 0.33 4.11 9.54
CA LEU A 43 0.45 4.69 8.21
C LEU A 43 1.47 5.84 8.19
N ALA A 44 1.46 6.71 9.20
CA ALA A 44 2.44 7.78 9.32
C ALA A 44 3.87 7.23 9.38
N PHE A 45 4.12 6.19 10.19
CA PHE A 45 5.44 5.55 10.25
C PHE A 45 5.85 4.90 8.92
N VAL A 46 4.93 4.23 8.21
CA VAL A 46 5.20 3.66 6.88
C VAL A 46 5.57 4.75 5.88
N THR A 47 4.81 5.84 5.84
CA THR A 47 5.09 6.95 4.92
C THR A 47 6.41 7.66 5.24
N LEU A 48 6.71 7.84 6.54
CA LEU A 48 7.97 8.42 7.00
C LEU A 48 9.15 7.51 6.64
N HIS A 49 9.02 6.20 6.84
CA HIS A 49 10.06 5.23 6.47
C HIS A 49 10.34 5.25 4.96
N ALA A 50 9.29 5.23 4.12
CA ALA A 50 9.43 5.29 2.67
C ALA A 50 10.09 6.62 2.21
N TYR A 51 9.71 7.74 2.83
CA TYR A 51 10.32 9.04 2.56
C TYR A 51 11.81 9.08 2.92
N LEU A 52 12.18 8.55 4.10
CA LEU A 52 13.58 8.47 4.54
C LEU A 52 14.41 7.55 3.63
N GLN A 53 13.82 6.46 3.14
CA GLN A 53 14.48 5.56 2.20
C GLN A 53 14.77 6.25 0.86
N MET A 54 13.85 7.11 0.39
CA MET A 54 14.04 7.91 -0.83
C MET A 54 15.14 8.99 -0.68
N LEU A 55 15.31 9.53 0.53
CA LEU A 55 16.37 10.51 0.82
C LEU A 55 17.77 9.90 0.91
N LYS A 56 17.88 8.58 1.06
CA LYS A 56 19.18 7.91 1.14
C LYS A 56 19.88 8.08 -0.22
N PRO A 57 21.05 8.73 -0.30
CA PRO A 57 21.76 8.83 -1.56
C PRO A 57 22.04 7.42 -2.06
N TYR A 58 21.68 7.16 -3.32
CA TYR A 58 22.16 5.99 -4.03
C TYR A 58 23.68 6.11 -4.01
N ASN A 59 24.33 5.27 -3.19
CA ASN A 59 25.76 5.09 -3.27
C ASN A 59 26.01 4.41 -4.61
N ALA A 60 26.08 5.20 -5.67
CA ALA A 60 26.86 4.86 -6.85
C ALA A 60 28.30 4.76 -6.36
N SER A 61 28.63 3.65 -5.70
CA SER A 61 29.98 3.24 -5.47
C SER A 61 30.59 3.02 -6.84
N ASN A 62 31.17 4.09 -7.37
CA ASN A 62 32.34 4.11 -8.23
C ASN A 62 32.52 2.79 -8.99
N THR A 63 31.72 2.58 -10.03
CA THR A 63 32.22 1.91 -11.22
C THR A 63 33.28 2.83 -11.82
N ILE A 64 34.45 2.90 -11.16
CA ILE A 64 35.70 3.31 -11.82
C ILE A 64 36.03 2.15 -12.75
N TYR A 65 35.33 2.13 -13.88
CA TYR A 65 35.95 1.68 -15.11
C TYR A 65 36.73 2.91 -15.59
N ASP A 66 38.05 2.82 -15.50
CA ASP A 66 38.99 3.81 -15.98
C ASP A 66 38.70 4.11 -17.46
N ASP A 67 38.08 5.24 -17.75
CA ASP A 67 38.17 5.88 -19.06
C ASP A 67 38.94 7.19 -18.90
N VAL A 68 40.23 7.10 -19.23
CA VAL A 68 41.13 8.22 -19.43
C VAL A 68 40.67 8.99 -20.68
N ALA A 69 39.86 10.03 -20.51
CA ALA A 69 39.70 11.06 -21.55
C ALA A 69 39.17 12.39 -20.99
N SER A 70 40.09 13.35 -20.87
CA SER A 70 39.93 14.80 -21.00
C SER A 70 38.72 15.52 -20.38
N GLY A 71 39.02 16.34 -19.36
CA GLY A 71 38.77 17.78 -19.48
C GLY A 71 37.32 18.28 -19.43
N ASN A 72 36.70 18.22 -18.24
CA ASN A 72 36.05 19.35 -17.57
C ASN A 72 35.38 18.81 -16.32
N SER A 73 35.97 19.08 -15.16
CA SER A 73 35.38 18.79 -13.86
C SER A 73 34.13 19.65 -13.69
N THR A 74 32.98 19.12 -14.12
CA THR A 74 31.68 19.66 -13.69
C THR A 74 31.55 19.39 -12.21
N ASN A 75 31.49 20.47 -11.43
CA ASN A 75 31.21 20.51 -10.00
C ASN A 75 30.21 19.41 -9.59
N SER A 76 30.72 18.28 -9.09
CA SER A 76 29.92 17.45 -8.23
C SER A 76 29.66 18.29 -6.98
N THR A 77 28.45 18.83 -6.87
CA THR A 77 27.98 19.43 -5.63
C THR A 77 27.97 18.32 -4.59
N TRP A 78 29.10 18.17 -3.88
CA TRP A 78 29.16 17.55 -2.57
C TRP A 78 28.21 18.36 -1.70
N GLN A 79 26.94 17.94 -1.65
CA GLN A 79 26.05 18.40 -0.60
C GLN A 79 26.76 18.03 0.71
N ASN A 80 27.27 19.04 1.41
CA ASN A 80 27.71 18.90 2.79
C ASN A 80 26.44 18.56 3.59
N ILE A 81 26.08 17.28 3.63
CA ILE A 81 24.97 16.82 4.45
C ILE A 81 25.48 16.95 5.89
N ASP A 82 24.93 17.90 6.63
CA ASP A 82 25.32 18.15 8.01
C ASP A 82 25.27 16.83 8.80
N PRO A 83 26.35 16.41 9.50
CA PRO A 83 26.39 15.13 10.21
C PRO A 83 25.29 15.02 11.28
N LYS A 84 24.78 16.15 11.78
CA LYS A 84 23.59 16.21 12.64
C LYS A 84 22.33 15.73 11.90
N THR A 85 22.07 16.19 10.67
CA THR A 85 20.90 15.79 9.88
C THR A 85 20.93 14.32 9.47
N GLN A 86 22.12 13.75 9.25
CA GLN A 86 22.29 12.32 9.00
C GLN A 86 21.93 11.49 10.24
N PHE A 87 22.44 11.89 11.41
CA PHE A 87 22.16 11.19 12.66
C PHE A 87 20.66 11.17 13.01
N GLU A 88 19.97 12.32 12.88
CA GLU A 88 18.53 12.42 13.09
C GLU A 88 17.74 11.51 12.12
N SER A 89 18.15 11.46 10.85
CA SER A 89 17.50 10.61 9.83
C SER A 89 17.68 9.11 10.13
N TRP A 90 18.85 8.70 10.64
CA TRP A 90 19.12 7.31 11.01
C TRP A 90 18.32 6.88 12.25
N ILE A 91 18.20 7.76 13.25
CA ILE A 91 17.35 7.51 14.42
C ILE A 91 15.89 7.39 14.00
N ALA A 92 15.40 8.30 13.15
CA ALA A 92 14.03 8.26 12.62
C ALA A 92 13.75 6.97 11.82
N LEU A 93 14.73 6.47 11.07
CA LEU A 93 14.62 5.22 10.32
C LEU A 93 14.58 3.98 11.24
N TYR A 94 15.41 3.94 12.28
CA TYR A 94 15.40 2.84 13.25
C TYR A 94 14.12 2.82 14.09
N THR A 95 13.69 4.00 14.57
CA THR A 95 12.44 4.12 15.35
C THR A 95 11.20 3.73 14.55
N SER A 96 11.08 4.18 13.30
CA SER A 96 9.98 3.78 12.41
C SER A 96 10.00 2.28 12.09
N THR A 97 11.18 1.70 11.87
CA THR A 97 11.38 0.25 11.68
C THR A 97 10.81 -0.56 12.85
N VAL A 98 11.19 -0.24 14.07
CA VAL A 98 10.72 -0.94 15.27
C VAL A 98 9.21 -0.78 15.44
N ALA A 99 8.67 0.42 15.21
CA ALA A 99 7.23 0.68 15.29
C ALA A 99 6.42 -0.17 14.28
N ILE A 100 6.89 -0.26 13.03
CA ILE A 100 6.25 -1.06 11.97
C ILE A 100 6.26 -2.55 12.33
N LEU A 101 7.37 -3.07 12.86
CA LEU A 101 7.47 -4.48 13.27
C LEU A 101 6.54 -4.82 14.44
N ILE A 102 6.47 -3.95 15.45
CA ILE A 102 5.55 -4.13 16.58
C ILE A 102 4.09 -4.15 16.09
N TYR A 103 3.74 -3.22 15.19
CA TYR A 103 2.39 -3.18 14.61
C TYR A 103 2.06 -4.45 13.84
N ASN A 104 2.97 -4.92 12.98
CA ASN A 104 2.81 -6.16 12.23
C ASN A 104 2.66 -7.38 13.14
N PHE A 105 3.42 -7.46 14.23
CA PHE A 105 3.31 -8.54 15.19
C PHE A 105 1.93 -8.56 15.88
N ILE A 106 1.44 -7.40 16.33
CA ILE A 106 0.09 -7.27 16.89
C ILE A 106 -0.97 -7.66 15.85
N GLY A 107 -0.80 -7.22 14.60
CA GLY A 107 -1.67 -7.58 13.47
C GLY A 107 -1.74 -9.09 13.22
N LEU A 108 -0.59 -9.77 13.22
CA LEU A 108 -0.51 -11.23 13.07
C LEU A 108 -1.24 -11.95 14.21
N ILE A 109 -1.05 -11.53 15.46
CA ILE A 109 -1.78 -12.11 16.60
C ILE A 109 -3.29 -11.94 16.40
N ARG A 110 -3.73 -10.75 15.99
CA ARG A 110 -5.15 -10.47 15.72
C ARG A 110 -5.70 -11.40 14.63
N GLU A 111 -4.99 -11.54 13.51
CA GLU A 111 -5.44 -12.44 12.43
C GLU A 111 -5.42 -13.91 12.83
N MET A 112 -4.44 -14.35 13.62
CA MET A 112 -4.42 -15.70 14.18
C MET A 112 -5.64 -15.98 15.08
N CYS A 113 -6.10 -14.99 15.85
CA CYS A 113 -7.35 -15.10 16.60
C CYS A 113 -8.57 -15.19 15.68
N ASN A 114 -8.64 -14.36 14.64
CA ASN A 114 -9.76 -14.35 13.67
C ASN A 114 -9.89 -15.68 12.90
N ILE A 115 -8.76 -16.27 12.48
CA ILE A 115 -8.71 -17.53 11.74
C ILE A 115 -9.33 -18.68 12.56
N LYS A 116 -9.11 -18.70 13.88
CA LYS A 116 -9.66 -19.73 14.77
C LYS A 116 -11.19 -19.71 14.81
N GLU A 117 -11.80 -18.54 14.69
CA GLU A 117 -13.26 -18.39 14.76
C GLU A 117 -13.94 -18.62 13.40
N GLN A 118 -13.35 -18.15 12.29
CA GLN A 118 -14.02 -18.10 10.98
C GLN A 118 -13.60 -19.21 9.98
N LYS A 119 -12.53 -19.97 10.28
CA LYS A 119 -12.01 -21.10 9.50
C LYS A 119 -11.87 -20.79 8.00
N CYS A 120 -12.74 -21.34 7.15
CA CYS A 120 -12.63 -21.31 5.70
C CYS A 120 -13.25 -20.04 5.08
N HIS A 121 -14.26 -19.45 5.71
CA HIS A 121 -14.88 -18.21 5.23
C HIS A 121 -13.87 -17.06 5.20
N TYR A 122 -12.91 -17.07 6.12
CA TYR A 122 -11.84 -16.10 6.25
C TYR A 122 -10.98 -15.94 4.97
N ILE A 123 -10.74 -17.03 4.22
CA ILE A 123 -9.86 -17.03 3.03
C ILE A 123 -10.58 -16.37 1.83
N MET A 124 -11.91 -16.34 1.83
CA MET A 124 -12.71 -15.82 0.71
C MET A 124 -12.92 -14.30 0.75
N ASP A 125 -12.56 -13.65 1.87
CA ASP A 125 -12.73 -12.22 2.05
C ASP A 125 -11.53 -11.43 1.46
N PRO A 126 -11.73 -10.59 0.43
CA PRO A 126 -10.64 -9.85 -0.22
C PRO A 126 -9.96 -8.84 0.71
N SER A 127 -10.67 -8.33 1.72
CA SER A 127 -10.10 -7.42 2.72
C SER A 127 -9.01 -8.08 3.56
N ASN A 128 -9.14 -9.38 3.86
CA ASN A 128 -8.14 -10.11 4.63
C ASN A 128 -6.90 -10.36 3.76
N PHE A 129 -7.10 -10.69 2.49
CA PHE A 129 -6.01 -10.86 1.53
C PHE A 129 -5.16 -9.59 1.38
N VAL A 130 -5.80 -8.42 1.24
CA VAL A 130 -5.12 -7.11 1.20
C VAL A 130 -4.30 -6.87 2.47
N SER A 131 -4.83 -7.23 3.64
CA SER A 131 -4.12 -7.09 4.93
C SER A 131 -2.88 -8.00 5.00
N TRP A 132 -3.00 -9.25 4.58
CA TRP A 132 -1.86 -10.18 4.52
C TRP A 132 -0.77 -9.71 3.57
N MET A 133 -1.15 -9.23 2.37
CA MET A 133 -0.20 -8.66 1.42
C MET A 133 0.52 -7.44 2.00
N LEU A 134 -0.18 -6.59 2.75
CA LEU A 134 0.40 -5.43 3.42
C LEU A 134 1.40 -5.85 4.52
N TYR A 135 1.10 -6.89 5.29
CA TYR A 135 2.03 -7.41 6.31
C TYR A 135 3.30 -7.98 5.67
N ILE A 136 3.16 -8.78 4.61
CA ILE A 136 4.30 -9.34 3.89
C ILE A 136 5.16 -8.23 3.27
N SER A 137 4.53 -7.29 2.55
CA SER A 137 5.26 -6.22 1.86
C SER A 137 5.94 -5.27 2.85
N SER A 138 5.31 -4.95 3.98
CA SER A 138 5.89 -4.06 5.00
C SER A 138 7.08 -4.68 5.71
N VAL A 139 7.09 -6.01 5.93
CA VAL A 139 8.27 -6.72 6.44
C VAL A 139 9.40 -6.71 5.40
N LEU A 140 9.09 -6.91 4.11
CA LEU A 140 10.07 -6.83 3.03
C LEU A 140 10.69 -5.42 2.88
N MET A 141 9.91 -4.36 3.11
CA MET A 141 10.40 -2.98 3.09
C MET A 141 11.44 -2.72 4.19
N VAL A 142 11.22 -3.27 5.39
CA VAL A 142 12.06 -3.02 6.58
C VAL A 142 13.26 -3.97 6.66
N LEU A 143 13.22 -5.11 5.95
CA LEU A 143 14.22 -6.19 5.98
C LEU A 143 15.68 -5.71 5.84
N PRO A 144 16.04 -4.78 4.93
CA PRO A 144 17.42 -4.32 4.78
C PRO A 144 17.99 -3.60 5.99
N CYS A 145 17.14 -3.10 6.89
CA CYS A 145 17.58 -2.54 8.17
C CYS A 145 18.08 -3.62 9.15
N ILE A 146 17.64 -4.87 8.96
CA ILE A 146 18.02 -6.02 9.80
C ILE A 146 19.12 -6.84 9.11
N TYR A 147 18.97 -7.08 7.81
CA TYR A 147 19.90 -7.86 6.97
C TYR A 147 20.24 -7.09 5.69
N PRO A 148 21.41 -6.43 5.61
CA PRO A 148 21.78 -5.55 4.48
C PRO A 148 22.22 -6.32 3.21
N ILE A 149 21.51 -7.39 2.84
CA ILE A 149 21.92 -8.30 1.75
C ILE A 149 21.10 -8.07 0.46
N TYR A 150 19.92 -7.43 0.52
CA TYR A 150 19.00 -7.32 -0.63
C TYR A 150 18.47 -5.89 -0.84
N ASP A 151 19.24 -5.03 -1.49
CA ASP A 151 18.84 -3.63 -1.73
C ASP A 151 17.82 -3.45 -2.88
N ASN A 152 17.85 -4.32 -3.90
CA ASN A 152 17.03 -4.12 -5.12
C ASN A 152 15.52 -4.36 -4.89
N ILE A 153 15.16 -5.32 -4.04
CA ILE A 153 13.76 -5.68 -3.79
C ILE A 153 13.09 -4.65 -2.86
N GLN A 154 13.88 -3.90 -2.09
CA GLN A 154 13.39 -3.02 -1.06
C GLN A 154 12.51 -1.89 -1.61
N TYR A 155 12.96 -1.20 -2.67
CA TYR A 155 12.21 -0.07 -3.23
C TYR A 155 10.88 -0.52 -3.85
N SER A 156 10.87 -1.68 -4.52
CA SER A 156 9.64 -2.28 -5.03
C SER A 156 8.69 -2.67 -3.90
N ALA A 157 9.20 -3.29 -2.83
CA ALA A 157 8.40 -3.63 -1.65
C ALA A 157 7.88 -2.39 -0.92
N ALA A 158 8.67 -1.32 -0.83
CA ALA A 158 8.27 -0.05 -0.24
C ALA A 158 7.11 0.60 -1.02
N SER A 159 7.22 0.64 -2.36
CA SER A 159 6.16 1.17 -3.23
C SER A 159 4.84 0.42 -3.06
N ILE A 160 4.89 -0.92 -3.08
CA ILE A 160 3.72 -1.77 -2.84
C ILE A 160 3.14 -1.50 -1.46
N THR A 161 3.98 -1.42 -0.41
CA THR A 161 3.54 -1.18 0.97
C THR A 161 2.86 0.16 1.13
N VAL A 162 3.41 1.23 0.55
CA VAL A 162 2.79 2.56 0.59
C VAL A 162 1.44 2.52 -0.11
N PHE A 163 1.36 1.98 -1.33
CA PHE A 163 0.09 1.87 -2.06
C PHE A 163 -0.96 1.06 -1.28
N LEU A 164 -0.60 -0.13 -0.78
CA LEU A 164 -1.51 -1.02 -0.08
C LEU A 164 -1.94 -0.46 1.28
N SER A 165 -1.06 0.27 1.99
CA SER A 165 -1.40 0.88 3.28
C SER A 165 -2.40 2.03 3.13
N TRP A 166 -2.26 2.89 2.12
CA TRP A 166 -3.26 3.91 1.79
C TRP A 166 -4.55 3.30 1.27
N PHE A 167 -4.48 2.25 0.45
CA PHE A 167 -5.66 1.54 0.00
C PHE A 167 -6.41 0.87 1.17
N ASN A 168 -5.70 0.27 2.11
CA ASN A 168 -6.31 -0.31 3.31
C ASN A 168 -6.88 0.75 4.27
N LEU A 169 -6.34 1.99 4.29
CA LEU A 169 -7.01 3.12 4.95
C LEU A 169 -8.39 3.37 4.33
N LEU A 170 -8.48 3.38 3.00
CA LEU A 170 -9.73 3.54 2.27
C LEU A 170 -10.72 2.42 2.65
N LEU A 171 -10.28 1.17 2.72
CA LEU A 171 -11.12 0.05 3.18
C LEU A 171 -11.59 0.22 4.64
N LEU A 172 -10.75 0.75 5.54
CA LEU A 172 -11.13 1.03 6.92
C LEU A 172 -12.18 2.15 7.02
N LEU A 173 -12.15 3.13 6.11
CA LEU A 173 -13.15 4.20 6.04
C LEU A 173 -14.54 3.70 5.62
N GLN A 174 -14.63 2.53 4.96
CA GLN A 174 -15.89 1.88 4.57
C GLN A 174 -16.85 1.67 5.76
N ARG A 175 -16.30 1.49 6.97
CA ARG A 175 -17.09 1.18 8.18
C ARG A 175 -17.73 2.40 8.85
N PHE A 176 -17.48 3.62 8.36
CA PHE A 176 -18.09 4.84 8.91
C PHE A 176 -19.38 5.19 8.16
N ASP A 177 -20.45 5.51 8.88
CA ASP A 177 -21.77 5.76 8.24
C ASP A 177 -21.78 6.94 7.26
N GLN A 178 -20.99 7.99 7.50
CA GLN A 178 -20.98 9.19 6.66
C GLN A 178 -20.05 9.07 5.44
N VAL A 179 -18.86 8.52 5.63
CA VAL A 179 -17.82 8.42 4.58
C VAL A 179 -17.92 7.07 3.84
N GLY A 180 -18.33 6.02 4.53
CA GLY A 180 -18.31 4.65 4.04
C GLY A 180 -19.19 4.41 2.83
N ILE A 181 -20.35 5.09 2.72
CA ILE A 181 -21.22 4.98 1.53
C ILE A 181 -20.49 5.42 0.27
N TYR A 182 -19.73 6.52 0.34
CA TYR A 182 -18.94 7.01 -0.79
C TYR A 182 -17.80 6.05 -1.14
N VAL A 183 -17.16 5.45 -0.12
CA VAL A 183 -16.11 4.45 -0.32
C VAL A 183 -16.65 3.19 -0.99
N VAL A 184 -17.79 2.66 -0.53
CA VAL A 184 -18.44 1.50 -1.16
C VAL A 184 -18.76 1.78 -2.62
N MET A 185 -19.39 2.94 -2.88
CA MET A 185 -19.72 3.35 -4.25
C MET A 185 -18.47 3.47 -5.12
N PHE A 186 -17.38 4.05 -4.61
CA PHE A 186 -16.10 4.12 -5.32
C PHE A 186 -15.56 2.72 -5.66
N LEU A 187 -15.57 1.78 -4.71
CA LEU A 187 -15.10 0.41 -4.94
C LEU A 187 -15.98 -0.34 -5.94
N GLU A 188 -17.30 -0.14 -5.92
CA GLU A 188 -18.22 -0.69 -6.92
C GLU A 188 -17.92 -0.14 -8.32
N ILE A 189 -17.73 1.18 -8.45
CA ILE A 189 -17.34 1.81 -9.73
C ILE A 189 -15.98 1.28 -10.19
N LEU A 190 -14.99 1.18 -9.29
CA LEU A 190 -13.67 0.62 -9.60
C LEU A 190 -13.78 -0.82 -10.14
N GLN A 191 -14.62 -1.65 -9.54
CA GLN A 191 -14.86 -3.01 -10.03
C GLN A 191 -15.49 -3.01 -11.43
N THR A 192 -16.45 -2.13 -11.70
CA THR A 192 -17.03 -2.01 -13.06
C THR A 192 -15.99 -1.54 -14.08
N LEU A 193 -15.12 -0.61 -13.69
CA LEU A 193 -14.03 -0.13 -14.54
C LEU A 193 -13.05 -1.25 -14.86
N ILE A 194 -12.64 -2.05 -13.87
CA ILE A 194 -11.75 -3.21 -14.08
C ILE A 194 -12.39 -4.21 -15.07
N LYS A 195 -13.70 -4.49 -14.95
CA LYS A 195 -14.40 -5.37 -15.90
C LYS A 195 -14.37 -4.83 -17.33
N VAL A 196 -14.62 -3.53 -17.51
CA VAL A 196 -14.55 -2.88 -18.83
C VAL A 196 -13.12 -2.90 -19.37
N LEU A 197 -12.12 -2.60 -18.53
CA LEU A 197 -10.71 -2.63 -18.89
C LEU A 197 -10.27 -4.03 -19.33
N MET A 198 -10.76 -5.09 -18.69
CA MET A 198 -10.48 -6.47 -19.10
C MET A 198 -10.98 -6.75 -20.53
N VAL A 199 -12.17 -6.27 -20.90
CA VAL A 199 -12.66 -6.39 -22.29
C VAL A 199 -11.80 -5.56 -23.25
N PHE A 200 -11.46 -4.34 -22.85
CA PHE A 200 -10.67 -3.42 -23.68
C PHE A 200 -9.22 -3.88 -23.86
N SER A 201 -8.69 -4.70 -22.93
CA SER A 201 -7.33 -5.25 -23.00
C SER A 201 -7.07 -6.03 -24.29
N ILE A 202 -8.08 -6.68 -24.88
CA ILE A 202 -7.96 -7.39 -26.17
C ILE A 202 -7.54 -6.42 -27.27
N LEU A 203 -8.14 -5.23 -27.31
CA LEU A 203 -7.80 -4.20 -28.28
C LEU A 203 -6.42 -3.62 -28.01
N ILE A 204 -6.09 -3.33 -26.74
CA ILE A 204 -4.77 -2.82 -26.35
C ILE A 204 -3.67 -3.79 -26.79
N ILE A 205 -3.85 -5.10 -26.55
CA ILE A 205 -2.89 -6.13 -26.96
C ILE A 205 -2.80 -6.22 -28.49
N ALA A 206 -3.92 -6.21 -29.21
CA ALA A 206 -3.93 -6.29 -30.68
C ALA A 206 -3.20 -5.10 -31.32
N PHE A 207 -3.49 -3.87 -30.87
CA PHE A 207 -2.81 -2.67 -31.35
C PHE A 207 -1.34 -2.65 -30.92
N GLY A 208 -1.04 -3.00 -29.68
CA GLY A 208 0.34 -3.13 -29.19
C GLY A 208 1.16 -4.08 -30.05
N LEU A 209 0.64 -5.27 -30.35
CA LEU A 209 1.34 -6.26 -31.19
C LEU A 209 1.48 -5.77 -32.64
N SER A 210 0.45 -5.14 -33.21
CA SER A 210 0.49 -4.58 -34.56
C SER A 210 1.57 -3.50 -34.69
N PHE A 211 1.63 -2.57 -33.74
CA PHE A 211 2.68 -1.54 -33.70
C PHE A 211 4.06 -2.12 -33.43
N TYR A 212 4.17 -3.13 -32.57
CA TYR A 212 5.43 -3.84 -32.34
C TYR A 212 5.98 -4.44 -33.64
N VAL A 213 5.14 -5.11 -34.45
CA VAL A 213 5.56 -5.65 -35.76
C VAL A 213 5.93 -4.54 -36.74
N LEU A 214 5.13 -3.48 -36.82
CA LEU A 214 5.39 -2.35 -37.70
C LEU A 214 6.72 -1.67 -37.37
N MET A 215 7.00 -1.49 -36.09
CA MET A 215 8.22 -0.85 -35.61
C MET A 215 9.39 -1.83 -35.51
N SER A 216 9.21 -3.14 -35.53
CA SER A 216 10.33 -4.10 -35.46
C SER A 216 11.39 -3.89 -36.57
N LYS A 217 11.00 -3.26 -37.68
CA LYS A 217 11.90 -2.90 -38.79
C LYS A 217 12.58 -1.53 -38.66
N VAL A 218 12.09 -0.68 -37.77
CA VAL A 218 12.63 0.67 -37.48
C VAL A 218 13.16 0.58 -36.07
N GLY A 219 14.48 0.45 -35.85
CA GLY A 219 15.16 0.01 -34.60
C GLY A 219 14.81 0.63 -33.23
N HIS A 220 13.70 1.35 -33.09
CA HIS A 220 13.07 1.90 -31.88
C HIS A 220 11.83 1.12 -31.38
N ALA A 221 11.59 -0.12 -31.85
CA ALA A 221 10.38 -0.90 -31.49
C ALA A 221 10.15 -1.08 -29.98
N LEU A 222 11.22 -1.19 -29.20
CA LEU A 222 11.15 -1.46 -27.77
C LEU A 222 10.82 -0.19 -26.96
N MET A 223 11.20 0.99 -27.47
CA MET A 223 11.02 2.28 -26.76
C MET A 223 9.58 2.79 -26.84
N VAL A 224 8.88 2.55 -27.97
CA VAL A 224 7.48 2.98 -28.14
C VAL A 224 6.49 2.03 -27.47
N PHE A 225 6.77 0.72 -27.44
CA PHE A 225 5.90 -0.21 -26.70
C PHE A 225 5.89 0.11 -25.20
N ILE A 226 7.04 0.54 -24.65
CA ILE A 226 7.14 1.04 -23.27
C ILE A 226 6.38 2.38 -23.11
N ALA A 227 6.37 3.25 -24.12
CA ALA A 227 5.64 4.53 -24.07
C ALA A 227 4.11 4.41 -24.23
N ILE A 228 3.61 3.32 -24.83
CA ILE A 228 2.15 3.03 -24.89
C ILE A 228 1.66 2.41 -23.57
N LEU A 229 2.56 1.76 -22.82
CA LEU A 229 2.22 1.06 -21.57
C LEU A 229 2.34 1.92 -20.31
N HIS A 230 2.94 3.12 -20.40
CA HIS A 230 3.09 4.10 -19.31
C HIS A 230 2.16 5.30 -19.52
#